data_AF-A0A0Q7VL46-F1
#
_entry.id   AF-A0A0Q7VL46-F1
#
_cell.length_a   1.000
_cell.length_b   1.000
_cell.length_c   1.000
_cell.angle_alpha   90.00
_cell.angle_beta   90.00
_cell.angle_gamma   90.00
#
_symmetry.space_group_name_H-M   'P 1'
#
loop_
_entity.id
_entity.type
_entity.pdbx_description
1 polymer ?
#
loop_
_entity_poly.entity_id
_entity_poly.type
_entity_poly.pdbx_seq_one_letter_code
_entity_poly.pdbx_strand_id
1 'polypeptide(L)'
;MTRSLPKTAVPAGIVDPVESARAELKAALAAIEVKGNFPRRIDKASKRAVAKARVLADRNPGAAIAGAVGVAVVVGGAVWAIARALAR
;
A
#
# COMPACT_ATOMS: atom_id res chain seq x y z
N MET A 1 15.56 -31.16 0.57
CA MET A 1 15.15 -29.75 0.75
C MET A 1 13.81 -29.53 0.04
N THR A 2 12.68 -29.65 0.73
CA THR A 2 11.36 -29.36 0.13
C THR A 2 11.16 -27.85 0.11
N ARG A 3 11.35 -27.23 -1.06
CA ARG A 3 11.08 -25.80 -1.25
C ARG A 3 9.57 -25.59 -1.12
N SER A 4 9.14 -24.97 -0.02
CA SER A 4 7.73 -24.59 0.17
C SER A 4 7.30 -23.68 -0.97
N LEU A 5 6.26 -24.07 -1.71
CA LEU A 5 5.71 -23.25 -2.78
C LEU A 5 5.05 -21.99 -2.20
N PRO A 6 5.23 -20.82 -2.84
CA PRO A 6 4.55 -19.60 -2.41
C PRO A 6 3.03 -19.79 -2.51
N LYS A 7 2.28 -19.22 -1.56
CA LYS A 7 0.81 -19.35 -1.48
C LYS A 7 0.06 -18.81 -2.71
N THR A 8 0.75 -18.04 -3.55
CA THR A 8 0.26 -17.47 -4.80
C THR A 8 0.52 -18.36 -6.02
N ALA A 9 1.15 -19.53 -5.84
CA ALA A 9 1.44 -20.47 -6.91
C ALA A 9 0.49 -21.67 -6.86
N VAL A 10 0.12 -22.17 -8.03
CA VAL A 10 -0.67 -23.40 -8.19
C VAL A 10 0.30 -24.59 -8.18
N PRO A 11 0.06 -25.63 -7.37
CA PRO A 11 0.87 -26.85 -7.39
C PRO A 11 0.80 -27.53 -8.76
N ALA A 12 1.97 -27.92 -9.29
CA ALA A 12 2.02 -28.71 -10.52
C ALA A 12 1.52 -30.15 -10.28
N GLY A 13 0.87 -30.74 -11.29
CA GLY A 13 0.43 -32.14 -11.26
C GLY A 13 -1.00 -32.38 -10.76
N ILE A 14 -1.82 -31.34 -10.61
CA ILE A 14 -3.26 -31.51 -10.38
C ILE A 14 -3.91 -31.88 -11.71
N VAL A 15 -4.40 -33.12 -11.81
CA VAL A 15 -5.03 -33.66 -13.03
C VAL A 15 -6.56 -33.49 -13.00
N ASP A 16 -7.14 -33.48 -11.80
CA ASP A 16 -8.57 -33.23 -11.63
C ASP A 16 -8.90 -31.74 -11.92
N PRO A 17 -9.78 -31.44 -12.89
CA PRO A 17 -10.09 -30.06 -13.26
C PRO A 17 -10.73 -29.26 -12.13
N VAL A 18 -11.52 -29.89 -11.26
CA VAL A 18 -12.20 -29.20 -10.15
C VAL A 18 -11.18 -28.78 -9.09
N GLU A 19 -10.28 -29.68 -8.69
CA GLU A 19 -9.19 -29.35 -7.77
C GLU A 19 -8.21 -28.32 -8.37
N SER A 20 -7.94 -28.36 -9.68
CA SER A 20 -7.10 -27.35 -10.34
C SER A 20 -7.73 -25.97 -10.26
N ALA A 21 -9.01 -25.85 -10.61
CA ALA A 21 -9.75 -24.58 -10.55
C ALA A 21 -9.80 -24.02 -9.12
N ARG A 22 -9.97 -24.88 -8.10
CA ARG A 22 -9.93 -24.47 -6.69
C ARG A 22 -8.54 -23.97 -6.28
N ALA A 23 -7.48 -24.62 -6.74
CA ALA A 23 -6.10 -24.22 -6.46
C ALA A 23 -5.75 -22.89 -7.13
N GLU A 24 -6.16 -22.69 -8.39
CA GLU A 24 -6.02 -21.44 -9.14
C GLU A 24 -6.75 -20.28 -8.46
N LEU A 25 -8.00 -20.48 -8.01
CA LEU A 25 -8.76 -19.45 -7.31
C LEU A 25 -8.09 -19.03 -5.99
N LYS A 26 -7.62 -20.00 -5.20
CA LYS A 26 -6.90 -19.73 -3.94
C LYS A 26 -5.59 -18.98 -4.19
N ALA A 27 -4.83 -19.40 -5.21
CA ALA A 27 -3.58 -18.75 -5.60
C ALA A 27 -3.81 -17.31 -6.07
N ALA A 28 -4.85 -17.08 -6.88
CA ALA A 28 -5.24 -15.76 -7.35
C ALA A 28 -5.69 -14.86 -6.19
N LEU A 29 -6.50 -15.38 -5.25
CA LEU A 29 -6.92 -14.62 -4.08
C LEU A 29 -5.74 -14.26 -3.17
N ALA A 30 -4.81 -15.19 -2.93
CA ALA A 30 -3.59 -14.92 -2.19
C ALA A 30 -2.71 -13.88 -2.91
N ALA A 31 -2.67 -13.90 -4.24
CA ALA A 31 -1.95 -12.89 -5.02
C ALA A 31 -2.62 -11.50 -4.91
N ILE A 32 -3.95 -11.45 -4.91
CA ILE A 32 -4.73 -10.23 -4.66
C ILE A 32 -4.51 -9.76 -3.23
N GLU A 33 -4.44 -10.64 -2.23
CA GLU A 33 -4.16 -10.25 -0.84
C GLU A 33 -2.77 -9.62 -0.75
N VAL A 34 -1.75 -10.24 -1.35
CA VAL A 34 -0.36 -9.71 -1.36
C VAL A 34 -0.25 -8.38 -2.13
N LYS A 35 -0.93 -8.26 -3.27
CA LYS A 35 -0.88 -7.07 -4.14
C LYS A 35 -1.77 -5.94 -3.62
N GLY A 36 -2.95 -6.30 -3.14
CA GLY A 36 -3.96 -5.45 -2.50
C GLY A 36 -3.58 -5.01 -1.09
N ASN A 37 -2.49 -5.52 -0.53
CA ASN A 37 -1.91 -5.09 0.73
C ASN A 37 -1.28 -3.67 0.68
N PHE A 38 -1.89 -2.75 -0.07
CA PHE A 38 -1.62 -1.32 -0.01
C PHE A 38 -1.72 -0.78 1.41
N PRO A 39 -2.69 -1.18 2.28
CA PRO A 39 -2.75 -0.69 3.65
C PRO A 39 -1.46 -0.93 4.45
N ARG A 40 -0.87 -2.15 4.42
CA ARG A 40 0.41 -2.39 5.10
C ARG A 40 1.58 -1.67 4.42
N ARG A 41 1.54 -1.50 3.10
CA ARG A 41 2.59 -0.73 2.38
C ARG A 41 2.57 0.74 2.81
N ILE A 42 1.37 1.32 2.90
CA ILE A 42 1.13 2.67 3.37
C ILE A 42 1.55 2.78 4.84
N ASP A 43 1.10 1.88 5.73
CA ASP A 43 1.49 1.89 7.15
C ASP A 43 3.01 1.87 7.33
N LYS A 44 3.71 0.98 6.62
CA LYS A 44 5.19 0.93 6.65
C LYS A 44 5.82 2.20 6.08
N ALA A 45 5.28 2.77 5.01
CA ALA A 45 5.77 4.02 4.43
C ALA A 45 5.55 5.20 5.40
N SER A 46 4.36 5.30 6.00
CA SER A 46 3.98 6.30 6.99
C SER A 46 4.88 6.25 8.22
N LYS A 47 5.11 5.06 8.80
CA LYS A 47 6.02 4.88 9.95
C LYS A 47 7.43 5.40 9.63
N ARG A 48 7.95 5.09 8.45
CA ARG A 48 9.26 5.59 8.00
C ARG A 48 9.26 7.10 7.77
N ALA A 49 8.20 7.64 7.18
CA ALA A 49 8.05 9.08 6.97
C ALA A 49 8.00 9.84 8.31
N VAL A 50 7.23 9.35 9.28
CA VAL A 50 7.13 9.93 10.62
C VAL A 50 8.48 9.93 11.33
N ALA A 51 9.22 8.81 11.28
CA ALA A 51 10.56 8.75 11.88
C ALA A 51 11.51 9.78 11.27
N LYS A 52 11.51 9.92 9.93
CA LYS A 52 12.32 10.94 9.24
C LYS A 52 11.88 12.37 9.55
N ALA A 53 10.57 12.61 9.62
CA ALA A 53 10.01 13.93 9.91
C ALA A 53 10.36 14.39 11.34
N ARG A 54 10.35 13.48 12.33
CA ARG A 54 10.80 13.77 13.70
C ARG A 54 12.26 14.21 13.73
N VAL A 55 13.15 13.44 13.09
CA VAL A 55 14.58 13.79 13.00
C VAL A 55 14.79 15.14 12.30
N LEU A 56 13.99 15.45 11.28
CA LEU A 56 14.05 16.75 10.61
C LEU A 56 13.58 17.88 11.54
N ALA A 57 12.48 17.69 12.25
CA ALA A 57 11.94 18.68 13.18
C ALA A 57 12.92 18.98 14.32
N ASP A 58 13.58 17.95 14.86
CA ASP A 58 14.58 18.09 15.91
C ASP A 58 15.82 18.86 15.43
N ARG A 59 16.22 18.70 14.15
CA ARG A 59 17.40 19.37 13.58
C ARG A 59 17.13 20.74 13.01
N ASN A 60 15.97 20.94 12.40
CA ASN A 60 15.57 22.17 11.74
C ASN A 60 14.04 22.33 11.82
N PRO A 61 13.54 22.92 12.91
CA PRO A 61 12.10 23.07 13.14
C PRO A 61 11.44 23.96 12.09
N GLY A 62 12.14 24.99 11.59
CA GLY A 62 11.62 25.88 10.55
C GLY A 62 11.34 25.14 9.24
N ALA A 63 12.26 24.30 8.78
CA ALA A 63 12.07 23.47 7.60
C ALA A 63 10.94 22.44 7.79
N ALA A 64 10.81 21.86 9.00
CA ALA A 64 9.74 20.93 9.30
C ALA A 64 8.36 21.60 9.26
N ILE A 65 8.22 22.80 9.83
CA ILE A 65 6.99 23.60 9.77
C ILE A 65 6.64 23.94 8.33
N ALA A 66 7.60 24.46 7.56
CA ALA A 66 7.38 24.81 6.16
C ALA A 66 6.94 23.59 5.34
N GLY A 67 7.57 22.43 5.54
CA GLY A 67 7.18 21.18 4.91
C GLY A 67 5.77 20.73 5.30
N ALA A 68 5.41 20.80 6.59
CA ALA A 68 4.08 20.44 7.07
C ALA A 68 2.98 21.34 6.48
N VAL A 69 3.21 22.65 6.46
CA VAL A 69 2.29 23.63 5.84
C VAL A 69 2.16 23.34 4.34
N GLY A 70 3.27 23.09 3.64
CA GLY A 70 3.23 22.74 2.22
C GLY A 70 2.37 21.51 1.92
N VAL A 71 2.53 20.43 2.71
CA VAL A 71 1.70 19.23 2.59
C VAL A 71 0.22 19.55 2.84
N ALA A 72 -0.08 20.33 3.87
CA ALA A 72 -1.46 20.70 4.20
C ALA A 72 -2.13 21.49 3.06
N VAL A 73 -1.41 22.46 2.47
CA VAL A 73 -1.90 23.25 1.33
C VAL A 73 -2.17 22.36 0.11
N VAL A 74 -1.27 21.42 -0.20
CA VAL A 74 -1.45 20.50 -1.34
C VAL A 74 -2.68 19.60 -1.13
N VAL A 75 -2.81 18.98 0.04
CA VAL A 75 -3.93 18.07 0.33
C VAL A 75 -5.25 18.84 0.39
N GLY A 76 -5.28 19.95 1.14
CA GLY A 76 -6.48 20.79 1.25
C GLY A 76 -6.89 21.38 -0.09
N GLY A 77 -5.94 21.86 -0.89
CA GLY A 77 -6.17 22.38 -2.23
C GLY A 77 -6.70 21.32 -3.19
N ALA A 78 -6.17 20.10 -3.15
CA ALA A 78 -6.67 18.99 -3.96
C ALA A 78 -8.12 18.63 -3.59
N VAL A 79 -8.43 18.48 -2.29
CA VAL A 79 -9.79 18.20 -1.82
C VAL A 79 -10.75 19.31 -2.22
N TRP A 80 -10.38 20.57 -2.01
CA TRP A 80 -11.18 21.72 -2.40
C TRP A 80 -11.45 21.75 -3.91
N ALA A 81 -10.43 21.51 -4.74
CA ALA A 81 -10.58 21.51 -6.19
C ALA A 81 -11.54 20.40 -6.66
N ILE A 82 -11.43 19.20 -6.10
CA ILE A 82 -12.33 18.09 -6.41
C ILE A 82 -13.76 18.42 -5.99
N ALA A 83 -13.96 18.86 -4.74
CA ALA A 83 -15.29 19.25 -4.24
C ALA A 83 -15.89 20.38 -5.09
N ARG A 84 -15.08 21.37 -5.47
CA ARG A 84 -15.50 22.48 -6.31
C ARG A 84 -15.89 22.05 -7.72
N ALA A 85 -15.19 21.07 -8.29
CA ALA A 85 -15.49 20.50 -9.60
C ALA A 85 -16.78 19.69 -9.59
N LEU A 86 -17.04 18.93 -8.52
CA LEU A 86 -18.27 18.15 -8.35
C LEU A 86 -19.51 19.01 -8.03
N ALA A 87 -19.31 20.19 -7.44
CA ALA A 87 -20.38 21.13 -7.11
C ALA A 87 -20.75 22.09 -8.26
N ARG A 88 -20.18 21.92 -9.46
CA ARG A 88 -20.58 22.63 -10.68
C ARG A 88 -21.43 21.72 -11.54
#